data_AF-A0A842RGQ3-F1
#
_entry.id   AF-A0A842RGQ3-F1
#
_cell.length_a   1.000
_cell.length_b   1.000
_cell.length_c   1.000
_cell.angle_alpha   90.00
_cell.angle_beta   90.00
_cell.angle_gamma   90.00
#
_symmetry.space_group_name_H-M   'P 1'
#
loop_
_entity.id
_entity.type
_entity.pdbx_description
1 polymer ?
#
loop_
_entity_poly.entity_id
_entity_poly.type
_entity_poly.pdbx_seq_one_letter_code
_entity_poly.pdbx_strand_id
1 'polypeptide(L)' 'MPPRCPNCKGKMEYEPPYYVCTSCGLTVNRHEFDKTKRKHFGGGRRYDEDPDYEQKQEREDYLKWWLSSKKEEEDD' A
#
# COMPACT_ATOMS: atom_id res chain seq x y z
N MET A 1 -12.10 4.53 -1.28
CA MET A 1 -12.90 4.60 -0.03
C MET A 1 -12.04 5.40 0.94
N PRO A 2 -12.51 6.54 1.47
CA PRO A 2 -11.62 7.49 2.14
C PRO A 2 -10.90 6.83 3.32
N PRO A 3 -9.62 7.17 3.56
CA PRO A 3 -8.86 6.64 4.68
C PRO A 3 -9.61 6.94 5.98
N ARG A 4 -9.81 5.90 6.80
CA ARG A 4 -10.55 6.01 8.06
C ARG A 4 -9.58 6.04 9.22
N CYS A 5 -9.85 6.91 10.17
CA CYS A 5 -9.07 7.00 11.39
C CYS A 5 -9.15 5.69 12.18
N PRO A 6 -8.02 5.07 12.54
CA PRO A 6 -8.01 3.85 13.34
C PRO A 6 -8.54 4.07 14.76
N ASN A 7 -8.56 5.32 15.25
CA ASN A 7 -9.04 5.66 16.58
C ASN A 7 -10.56 5.94 16.58
N CYS A 8 -11.02 6.91 15.78
CA CYS A 8 -12.40 7.40 15.84
C CYS A 8 -13.27 6.99 14.64
N LYS A 9 -12.72 6.25 13.67
CA LYS A 9 -13.38 5.87 12.39
C LYS A 9 -13.81 7.06 11.52
N GLY A 10 -13.44 8.28 11.89
CA GLY A 10 -13.67 9.51 11.13
C GLY A 10 -12.90 9.55 9.81
N LYS A 11 -13.26 10.51 8.95
CA LYS A 11 -12.56 10.76 7.68
C LYS A 11 -11.15 11.26 7.98
N MET A 12 -10.18 10.76 7.23
CA MET A 12 -8.84 11.32 7.17
C MET A 12 -8.61 11.99 5.83
N GLU A 13 -7.81 13.05 5.84
CA GLU A 13 -7.36 13.76 4.66
C GLU A 13 -5.85 13.59 4.53
N TYR A 14 -5.38 13.49 3.28
CA TYR A 14 -3.97 13.29 2.99
C TYR A 14 -3.31 14.63 2.76
N GLU A 15 -2.42 15.00 3.68
CA GLU A 15 -1.58 16.19 3.61
C GLU A 15 -0.12 15.73 3.59
N PRO A 16 0.50 15.57 2.41
CA PRO A 16 1.80 14.93 2.25
C PRO A 16 2.85 15.52 3.22
N PRO A 17 3.57 14.69 3.99
CA PRO A 17 3.61 13.22 3.95
C PRO A 17 2.63 12.49 4.91
N TYR A 18 1.74 13.21 5.59
CA TYR A 18 0.90 12.71 6.68
C TYR A 18 -0.58 12.54 6.28
N TYR A 19 -1.30 11.72 7.05
CA TYR A 19 -2.75 11.66 7.06
C TYR A 19 -3.27 12.32 8.34
N VAL A 20 -4.20 13.26 8.20
CA VAL A 20 -4.79 14.02 9.31
C VAL A 20 -6.26 13.67 9.43
N CYS A 21 -6.71 13.28 10.63
CA CYS A 21 -8.12 13.04 10.89
C CYS A 21 -8.85 14.34 11.20
N THR A 22 -9.91 14.63 10.44
CA THR A 22 -10.72 15.85 10.64
C THR A 22 -11.61 15.79 11.88
N SER A 23 -11.85 14.59 12.44
CA SER A 23 -12.74 14.40 13.59
C SER A 23 -12.02 14.38 14.95
N CYS A 24 -10.79 13.85 15.02
CA CYS A 24 -10.03 13.75 16.28
C CYS A 24 -8.65 14.40 16.26
N GLY A 25 -8.21 14.95 15.12
CA GLY A 25 -6.90 15.58 14.98
C GLY A 25 -5.72 14.60 14.95
N LEU A 26 -5.96 13.29 14.85
CA LEU A 26 -4.89 12.30 14.77
C LEU A 26 -4.10 12.47 13.47
N THR A 27 -2.81 12.72 13.60
CA THR A 27 -1.85 12.74 12.49
C THR A 27 -1.06 11.43 12.44
N VAL A 28 -1.03 10.77 11.30
CA VAL A 28 -0.29 9.52 11.09
C VAL A 28 0.52 9.60 9.81
N ASN A 29 1.76 9.13 9.85
CA ASN A 29 2.56 8.96 8.65
C ASN A 29 2.00 7.81 7.80
N ARG A 30 2.24 7.82 6.48
CA ARG A 30 1.76 6.78 5.55
C ARG A 30 2.14 5.38 5.98
N HIS A 31 3.39 5.18 6.41
CA HIS A 31 3.87 3.88 6.89
C HIS A 31 3.09 3.35 8.11
N GLU A 32 2.80 4.22 9.08
CA GLU A 32 2.03 3.85 10.29
C GLU A 32 0.55 3.59 9.95
N PHE A 33 -0.01 4.38 9.02
CA PHE A 33 -1.35 4.17 8.50
C PHE A 33 -1.48 2.81 7.80
N ASP A 34 -0.53 2.44 6.94
CA ASP A 34 -0.51 1.15 6.25
C ASP A 34 -0.38 -0.03 7.21
N LYS A 35 0.51 0.06 8.20
CA LYS A 35 0.70 -0.98 9.21
C LYS A 35 -0.57 -1.22 10.02
N THR A 36 -1.25 -0.13 10.38
CA THR A 36 -2.52 -0.17 11.11
C THR A 36 -3.65 -0.71 10.21
N LYS A 37 -3.70 -0.28 8.95
CA LYS A 37 -4.68 -0.75 7.96
C LYS A 37 -4.57 -2.26 7.74
N ARG A 38 -3.35 -2.81 7.61
CA ARG A 38 -3.10 -4.25 7.46
C ARG A 38 -3.59 -5.06 8.65
N LYS A 39 -3.41 -4.55 9.88
CA LYS A 39 -3.83 -5.23 11.12
C LYS A 39 -5.35 -5.19 11.34
N HIS A 40 -5.99 -4.06 11.08
CA HIS A 40 -7.42 -3.88 11.40
C HIS A 40 -8.37 -4.28 10.28
N PHE A 41 -7.93 -4.26 9.02
CA PHE A 41 -8.81 -4.55 7.86
C PHE A 41 -8.49 -5.88 7.15
N GLY A 42 -7.77 -6.79 7.82
CA GLY A 42 -7.65 -8.22 7.48
C GLY A 42 -7.94 -8.58 6.02
N GLY A 43 -6.96 -8.37 5.14
CA GLY A 43 -6.88 -9.05 3.82
C GLY A 43 -7.85 -8.65 2.71
N GLY A 44 -8.71 -7.63 2.87
CA GLY A 44 -9.88 -7.51 1.99
C GLY A 44 -9.79 -6.61 0.76
N ARG A 45 -9.47 -5.32 0.92
CA ARG A 45 -9.85 -4.33 -0.12
C ARG A 45 -8.84 -3.20 -0.31
N ARG A 46 -8.35 -3.17 -1.55
CA ARG A 46 -7.87 -2.01 -2.32
C ARG A 46 -6.57 -1.40 -1.79
N TYR A 47 -5.50 -2.07 -2.19
CA TYR A 47 -4.20 -1.47 -2.53
C TYR A 47 -4.32 -0.91 -3.97
N ASP A 48 -5.30 -0.03 -4.20
CA ASP A 48 -5.69 0.48 -5.53
C ASP A 48 -5.46 2.00 -5.61
N GLU A 49 -4.97 2.60 -4.53
CA GLU A 49 -4.82 4.06 -4.38
C GLU A 49 -3.36 4.47 -4.09
N ASP A 50 -2.43 3.51 -4.17
CA ASP A 50 -0.99 3.78 -4.16
C ASP A 50 -0.50 3.73 -5.61
N PRO A 51 -0.20 4.88 -6.25
CA PRO A 51 0.40 4.89 -7.59
C PRO A 51 1.75 4.16 -7.64
N ASP A 52 2.37 3.91 -6.48
CA ASP A 52 3.59 3.10 -6.34
C ASP A 52 3.33 1.58 -6.44
N TYR A 53 2.08 1.12 -6.22
CA TYR A 53 1.78 -0.31 -6.22
C TYR A 53 1.87 -0.94 -7.60
N GLU A 54 1.27 -0.27 -8.59
CA GLU A 54 1.24 -0.75 -9.96
C GLU A 54 2.69 -0.83 -10.47
N GLN A 55 3.48 0.22 -10.21
CA GLN A 55 4.89 0.25 -10.57
C GLN A 55 5.70 -0.86 -9.88
N LYS A 56 5.33 -1.24 -8.65
CA LYS A 56 5.99 -2.31 -7.92
C LYS A 56 5.61 -3.70 -8.45
N GLN A 57 4.36 -3.93 -8.83
CA GLN A 57 3.94 -5.17 -9.48
C GLN A 57 4.60 -5.33 -10.85
N GLU A 58 4.61 -4.29 -11.67
CA GLU A 58 5.25 -4.33 -13.00
C GLU A 58 6.75 -4.67 -12.92
N ARG A 59 7.46 -4.14 -11.91
CA ARG A 59 8.86 -4.51 -11.65
C ARG A 59 9.03 -5.97 -11.26
N GLU A 60 8.17 -6.48 -10.38
CA GLU A 60 8.25 -7.87 -9.90
C GLU A 60 7.96 -8.86 -11.03
N ASP A 61 6.95 -8.58 -11.87
CA ASP A 61 6.59 -9.41 -13.02
C ASP A 61 7.70 -9.39 -14.09
N TYR A 62 8.29 -8.23 -14.36
CA TYR A 62 9.44 -8.14 -15.26
C TYR A 62 10.66 -8.91 -14.72
N LEU A 63 10.96 -8.79 -13.43
CA LEU A 63 12.05 -9.55 -12.79
C LEU A 63 11.81 -11.05 -12.91
N LYS A 64 10.57 -11.49 -12.71
CA LYS A 64 10.19 -12.90 -12.73
C LYS A 64 10.32 -13.47 -14.14
N TRP A 65 9.84 -12.75 -15.15
CA TRP A 65 10.03 -13.14 -16.56
C TRP A 65 11.52 -13.26 -16.90
N TRP A 66 12.32 -12.25 -16.54
CA TRP A 66 13.76 -12.25 -16.84
C TRP A 66 14.53 -13.39 -16.15
N LEU A 67 14.19 -13.67 -14.88
CA LEU A 67 14.79 -14.79 -14.12
C LEU A 67 14.37 -16.16 -14.66
N SER A 68 13.13 -16.29 -15.16
CA SER A 68 12.67 -17.51 -15.82
C SER A 68 13.42 -17.77 -17.12
N SER A 69 13.57 -16.75 -17.98
CA SER A 69 14.31 -16.89 -19.25
C SER A 69 15.78 -17.23 -19.03
N LYS A 70 16.41 -16.75 -17.94
CA LYS A 70 17.78 -17.15 -17.59
C LYS A 70 17.90 -18.59 -17.10
N LYS A 71 16.87 -19.12 -16.45
CA LYS A 71 16.86 -20.51 -15.99
C LYS A 71 16.72 -21.51 -17.14
N GLU A 72 16.02 -21.11 -18.20
CA GLU A 72 15.87 -21.93 -19.41
C GLU A 72 17.16 -21.97 -20.26
N GLU A 73 18.07 -20.98 -20.12
CA GLU A 73 19.34 -20.89 -20.86
C GLU A 73 20.50 -21.64 -20.18
N GLU A 74 20.36 -22.05 -18.92
CA GLU A 74 21.41 -22.74 -18.13
C GLU A 74 21.20 -24.27 -18.04
N ASP A 75 20.13 -24.80 -18.68
CA ASP A 75 19.74 -26.23 -18.67
C ASP A 75 19.83 -26.90 -20.07
N ASP A 76 20.39 -26.22 -21.09
CA ASP A 76 20.71 -26.77 -22.44
C ASP A 76 22.23 -26.91 -22.68
#